data_AF-A0A2A2PXY2-F1
#
_entry.id   AF-A0A2A2PXY2-F1
#
_cell.length_a   1.000
_cell.length_b   1.000
_cell.length_c   1.000
_cell.angle_alpha   90.00
_cell.angle_beta   90.00
_cell.angle_gamma   90.00
#
_symmetry.space_group_name_H-M   'P 1'
#
loop_
_entity.id
_entity.type
_entity.pdbx_description
1 polymer ?
#
loop_
_entity_poly.entity_id
_entity_poly.type
_entity_poly.pdbx_seq_one_letter_code
_entity_poly.pdbx_strand_id
1 'polypeptide(L)'
;MRPLSIAFLLGLSALPLVAQNGIDEPDPFEVIGDKADDKAGAPPRPPASSDPAPPAAGENAPLDAQISQHILKLAEAERDNRISFMRIVIDDIVRLCDLDEAQRERLELAAKGASERSMKEWHEQAERYFRTRLESADPDGVKEMLDGMGSVNFGGNRSEEEGESLDLWKDSLAEVLTADQVKRYETILEQRERDRIEAFASMSLSTIDDHLRLTPDQKAKIGGLVHASASEYLKDVQRYWGDYFERGMLMSLVNAAEEDILKAILTDQQFDRLRDATSNFDHFWDQKRRLKRAKQKASDRRKNGDEEKAYGEKEAAAPEAGDILRQGGVIRIQNANGGVIIKGGGGGQGVETPSDEEPQPEIQ
;
A
#
# COMPACT_ATOMS: atom_id res chain seq x y z
N MET A 1 -48.82 13.74 25.31
CA MET A 1 -48.30 14.53 26.44
C MET A 1 -48.33 13.71 27.71
N ARG A 2 -47.18 13.13 28.10
CA ARG A 2 -46.77 12.73 29.46
C ARG A 2 -45.24 12.69 29.44
N PRO A 3 -44.52 13.47 30.27
CA PRO A 3 -43.07 13.45 30.29
C PRO A 3 -42.57 12.35 31.23
N LEU A 4 -41.65 11.53 30.75
CA LEU A 4 -40.88 10.60 31.58
C LEU A 4 -39.67 11.35 32.11
N SER A 5 -39.75 11.82 33.36
CA SER A 5 -38.64 12.41 34.09
C SER A 5 -37.77 11.29 34.66
N ILE A 6 -36.53 11.17 34.17
CA ILE A 6 -35.48 10.42 34.85
C ILE A 6 -34.52 11.44 35.47
N ALA A 7 -34.66 11.61 36.78
CA ALA A 7 -33.69 12.28 37.62
C ALA A 7 -32.57 11.29 37.93
N PHE A 8 -31.33 11.64 37.56
CA PHE A 8 -30.15 10.98 38.10
C PHE A 8 -29.38 11.98 38.97
N LEU A 9 -29.26 11.59 40.23
CA LEU A 9 -28.65 12.36 41.31
C LEU A 9 -27.14 12.50 41.11
N LEU A 10 -26.69 13.74 41.28
CA LEU A 10 -25.34 14.14 41.66
C LEU A 10 -24.92 13.51 42.98
N GLY A 11 -23.65 13.11 43.06
CA GLY A 11 -22.91 13.07 44.31
C GLY A 11 -21.86 11.97 44.36
N LEU A 12 -20.59 12.31 44.13
CA LEU A 12 -19.48 11.85 44.96
C LEU A 12 -18.16 12.57 44.58
N SER A 13 -17.72 13.41 45.52
CA SER A 13 -16.34 13.64 45.98
C SER A 13 -15.24 13.96 44.96
N ALA A 14 -14.86 15.23 44.94
CA ALA A 14 -13.54 15.68 44.55
C ALA A 14 -12.48 15.18 45.54
N LEU A 15 -11.46 14.47 45.04
CA LEU A 15 -10.19 14.23 45.71
C LEU A 15 -9.08 14.98 44.96
N PRO A 16 -8.06 15.50 45.67
CA PRO A 16 -6.97 16.25 45.05
C PRO A 16 -6.02 15.30 44.30
N LEU A 17 -5.73 15.62 43.04
CA LEU A 17 -4.64 15.05 42.26
C LEU A 17 -3.30 15.50 42.88
N VAL A 18 -2.72 14.63 43.71
CA VAL A 18 -1.30 14.70 44.08
C VAL A 18 -0.52 13.95 43.01
N ALA A 19 0.34 14.67 42.31
CA ALA A 19 1.32 14.10 41.39
C ALA A 19 2.33 13.24 42.18
N GLN A 20 2.27 11.93 42.00
CA GLN A 20 3.33 10.99 42.34
C GLN A 20 3.88 10.40 41.04
N ASN A 21 4.87 11.08 40.45
CA ASN A 21 5.79 10.43 39.52
C ASN A 21 6.87 9.75 40.34
N GLY A 22 6.75 8.44 40.47
CA GLY A 22 7.66 7.58 41.21
C GLY A 22 7.23 6.12 41.06
N ILE A 23 7.07 5.68 39.81
CA ILE A 23 6.99 4.26 39.48
C ILE A 23 8.44 3.82 39.26
N ASP A 24 9.02 3.23 40.30
CA ASP A 24 10.18 2.34 40.19
C ASP A 24 9.66 1.07 39.46
N GLU A 25 9.68 1.11 38.14
CA GLU A 25 9.43 -0.06 37.31
C GLU A 25 10.76 -0.82 37.20
N PRO A 26 10.84 -2.09 37.67
CA PRO A 26 12.07 -2.86 37.54
C PRO A 26 12.34 -3.12 36.05
N ASP A 27 13.59 -2.87 35.66
CA ASP A 27 14.09 -3.11 34.31
C ASP A 27 13.73 -4.54 33.84
N PRO A 28 12.94 -4.70 32.76
CA PRO A 28 12.55 -6.01 32.25
C PRO A 28 13.74 -6.79 31.62
N PHE A 29 14.95 -6.22 31.63
CA PHE A 29 16.17 -6.83 31.12
C PHE A 29 17.25 -7.06 32.19
N GLU A 30 16.88 -7.23 33.47
CA GLU A 30 17.81 -7.82 34.43
C GLU A 30 18.23 -9.22 33.96
N VAL A 31 19.48 -9.28 33.49
CA VAL A 31 20.18 -10.50 33.08
C VAL A 31 20.24 -11.44 34.29
N ILE A 32 19.36 -12.43 34.30
CA ILE A 32 19.42 -13.56 35.22
C ILE A 32 20.77 -14.24 35.00
N GLY A 33 21.64 -14.10 36.00
CA GLY A 33 22.98 -14.65 36.00
C GLY A 33 23.03 -16.16 35.77
N ASP A 34 24.18 -16.59 35.25
CA ASP A 34 24.54 -17.97 34.95
C ASP A 34 24.11 -18.94 36.06
N LYS A 35 23.20 -19.86 35.72
CA LYS A 35 22.95 -21.04 36.56
C LYS A 35 24.12 -22.00 36.45
N ALA A 36 24.86 -22.11 37.54
CA ALA A 36 25.80 -23.19 37.77
C ALA A 36 25.07 -24.54 37.90
N ASP A 37 25.69 -25.55 37.30
CA ASP A 37 25.54 -26.98 37.56
C ASP A 37 24.19 -27.65 37.21
N ASP A 38 24.13 -28.15 35.96
CA ASP A 38 23.32 -29.34 35.64
C ASP A 38 24.11 -30.27 34.69
N LYS A 39 25.01 -31.07 35.29
CA LYS A 39 25.66 -32.22 34.63
C LYS A 39 24.89 -33.50 34.96
N ALA A 40 23.93 -33.86 34.11
CA ALA A 40 23.32 -35.19 34.12
C ALA A 40 23.21 -35.76 32.69
N GLY A 41 24.18 -36.62 32.35
CA GLY A 41 24.05 -37.80 31.50
C GLY A 41 23.28 -37.71 30.17
N ALA A 42 23.93 -37.21 29.11
CA ALA A 42 23.54 -37.56 27.74
C ALA A 42 24.19 -38.88 27.31
N PRO A 43 23.48 -39.81 26.64
CA PRO A 43 24.04 -41.05 26.13
C PRO A 43 25.07 -40.79 25.00
N PRO A 44 26.05 -41.70 24.81
CA PRO A 44 27.13 -41.51 23.86
C PRO A 44 26.59 -41.36 22.42
N ARG A 45 26.93 -40.23 21.80
CA ARG A 45 26.66 -39.93 20.39
C ARG A 45 27.44 -40.93 19.53
N PRO A 46 26.83 -41.55 18.49
CA PRO A 46 27.57 -42.40 17.56
C PRO A 46 28.70 -41.60 16.87
N PRO A 47 29.81 -42.25 16.49
CA PRO A 47 30.93 -41.58 15.85
C PRO A 47 30.47 -40.87 14.58
N ALA A 48 30.72 -39.57 14.52
CA ALA A 48 30.46 -38.74 13.36
C ALA A 48 31.17 -39.36 12.14
N SER A 49 30.42 -39.58 11.05
CA SER A 49 31.02 -39.87 9.76
C SER A 49 31.93 -38.71 9.39
N SER A 50 33.21 -39.04 9.20
CA SER A 50 34.24 -38.13 8.70
C SER A 50 34.04 -37.94 7.20
N ASP A 51 32.92 -37.34 6.81
CA ASP A 51 32.80 -36.77 5.47
C ASP A 51 33.68 -35.51 5.44
N PRO A 52 34.59 -35.37 4.47
CA PRO A 52 35.45 -34.21 4.38
C PRO A 52 34.59 -32.97 4.24
N ALA A 53 34.72 -32.06 5.21
CA ALA A 53 34.11 -30.74 5.14
C ALA A 53 34.48 -30.10 3.79
N PRO A 54 33.51 -29.56 3.04
CA PRO A 54 33.82 -28.86 1.80
C PRO A 54 34.87 -27.78 2.07
N PRO A 55 35.88 -27.64 1.19
CA PRO A 55 36.96 -26.68 1.40
C PRO A 55 36.36 -25.30 1.66
N ALA A 56 36.76 -24.66 2.75
CA ALA A 56 36.39 -23.29 3.05
C ALA A 56 36.73 -22.43 1.83
N ALA A 57 35.70 -21.95 1.12
CA ALA A 57 35.87 -21.04 0.00
C ALA A 57 36.68 -19.84 0.50
N GLY A 58 37.82 -19.60 -0.15
CA GLY A 58 38.81 -18.62 0.32
C GLY A 58 38.21 -17.23 0.51
N GLU A 59 38.80 -16.48 1.45
CA GLU A 59 38.40 -15.12 1.87
C GLU A 59 38.35 -14.07 0.73
N ASN A 60 38.71 -14.43 -0.50
CA ASN A 60 38.75 -13.53 -1.66
C ASN A 60 37.81 -13.99 -2.78
N ALA A 61 36.56 -14.35 -2.46
CA ALA A 61 35.55 -14.57 -3.48
C ALA A 61 35.34 -13.27 -4.29
N PRO A 62 35.18 -13.33 -5.63
CA PRO A 62 34.86 -12.15 -6.43
C PRO A 62 33.68 -11.38 -5.85
N LEU A 63 33.71 -10.05 -5.96
CA LEU A 63 32.65 -9.16 -5.45
C LEU A 63 31.24 -9.64 -5.81
N ASP A 64 31.03 -10.05 -7.06
CA ASP A 64 29.75 -10.57 -7.53
C ASP A 64 29.28 -11.82 -6.78
N ALA A 65 30.21 -12.71 -6.40
CA ALA A 65 29.88 -13.90 -5.62
C ALA A 65 29.48 -13.53 -4.18
N GLN A 66 30.14 -12.54 -3.58
CA GLN A 66 29.79 -12.05 -2.25
C GLN A 66 28.41 -11.37 -2.25
N ILE A 67 28.15 -10.51 -3.24
CA ILE A 67 26.83 -9.87 -3.43
C ILE A 67 25.75 -10.94 -3.64
N SER A 68 26.00 -11.92 -4.51
CA SER A 68 25.02 -12.99 -4.79
C SER A 68 24.70 -13.82 -3.55
N GLN A 69 25.72 -14.22 -2.77
CA GLN A 69 25.53 -14.96 -1.53
C GLN A 69 24.73 -14.15 -0.50
N HIS A 70 25.02 -12.85 -0.38
CA HIS A 70 24.29 -11.97 0.53
C HIS A 70 22.82 -11.80 0.11
N ILE A 71 22.56 -11.58 -1.18
CA ILE A 71 21.20 -11.49 -1.72
C ILE A 71 20.43 -12.79 -1.50
N LEU A 72 21.06 -13.97 -1.69
CA LEU A 72 20.40 -15.25 -1.44
C LEU A 72 19.95 -15.39 0.01
N LYS A 73 20.80 -15.02 0.97
CA LYS A 73 20.44 -15.02 2.41
C LYS A 73 19.26 -14.10 2.70
N LEU A 74 19.24 -12.90 2.13
CA LEU A 74 18.13 -11.96 2.30
C LEU A 74 16.86 -12.45 1.60
N ALA A 75 16.98 -13.08 0.43
CA ALA A 75 15.86 -13.62 -0.33
C ALA A 75 15.13 -14.74 0.41
N GLU A 76 15.85 -15.57 1.16
CA GLU A 76 15.24 -16.61 2.01
C GLU A 76 14.37 -16.00 3.10
N ALA A 77 14.91 -15.04 3.85
CA ALA A 77 14.17 -14.34 4.89
C ALA A 77 12.94 -13.60 4.31
N GLU A 78 13.09 -12.94 3.16
CA GLU A 78 11.99 -12.24 2.50
C GLU A 78 10.92 -13.21 1.99
N ARG A 79 11.30 -14.36 1.42
CA ARG A 79 10.35 -15.40 1.02
C ARG A 79 9.53 -15.88 2.20
N ASP A 80 10.18 -16.17 3.33
CA ASP A 80 9.52 -16.61 4.55
C ASP A 80 8.54 -15.55 5.07
N ASN A 81 8.94 -14.28 5.04
CA ASN A 81 8.06 -13.16 5.40
C ASN A 81 6.81 -13.09 4.51
N ARG A 82 6.98 -13.21 3.17
CA ARG A 82 5.87 -13.17 2.22
C ARG A 82 4.92 -14.36 2.40
N ILE A 83 5.45 -15.57 2.55
CA ILE A 83 4.62 -16.77 2.78
C ILE A 83 3.88 -16.66 4.13
N SER A 84 4.55 -16.19 5.18
CA SER A 84 3.94 -15.97 6.49
C SER A 84 2.79 -14.97 6.41
N PHE A 85 2.96 -13.87 5.68
CA PHE A 85 1.88 -12.92 5.42
C PHE A 85 0.71 -13.56 4.67
N MET A 86 0.97 -14.31 3.59
CA MET A 86 -0.09 -14.99 2.83
C MET A 86 -0.84 -16.02 3.67
N ARG A 87 -0.19 -16.70 4.62
CA ARG A 87 -0.88 -17.61 5.56
C ARG A 87 -1.91 -16.88 6.41
N ILE A 88 -1.59 -15.68 6.91
CA ILE A 88 -2.55 -14.85 7.66
C ILE A 88 -3.76 -14.50 6.78
N VAL A 89 -3.51 -14.15 5.51
CA VAL A 89 -4.59 -13.86 4.55
C VAL A 89 -5.45 -15.10 4.31
N ILE A 90 -4.85 -16.27 4.11
CA ILE A 90 -5.57 -17.54 3.92
C ILE A 90 -6.40 -17.87 5.16
N ASP A 91 -5.83 -17.82 6.37
CA ASP A 91 -6.54 -18.11 7.61
C ASP A 91 -7.76 -17.18 7.79
N ASP A 92 -7.62 -15.91 7.40
CA ASP A 92 -8.72 -14.96 7.40
C ASP A 92 -9.81 -15.35 6.39
N ILE A 93 -9.45 -15.71 5.15
CA ILE A 93 -10.42 -16.16 4.15
C ILE A 93 -11.12 -17.46 4.58
N VAL A 94 -10.38 -18.44 5.10
CA VAL A 94 -10.91 -19.71 5.63
C VAL A 94 -11.97 -19.42 6.69
N ARG A 95 -11.65 -18.55 7.66
CA ARG A 95 -12.56 -18.18 8.74
C ARG A 95 -13.79 -17.40 8.26
N LEU A 96 -13.64 -16.54 7.24
CA LEU A 96 -14.73 -15.69 6.76
C LEU A 96 -15.65 -16.39 5.75
N CYS A 97 -15.10 -17.31 4.95
CA CYS A 97 -15.79 -17.98 3.85
C CYS A 97 -16.14 -19.45 4.13
N ASP A 98 -15.81 -19.94 5.33
CA ASP A 98 -16.03 -21.33 5.76
C ASP A 98 -15.44 -22.33 4.76
N LEU A 99 -14.18 -22.12 4.36
CA LEU A 99 -13.53 -22.94 3.34
C LEU A 99 -13.32 -24.38 3.83
N ASP A 100 -13.44 -25.34 2.92
CA ASP A 100 -13.02 -26.71 3.18
C ASP A 100 -11.49 -26.88 3.04
N GLU A 101 -10.97 -28.03 3.49
CA GLU A 101 -9.53 -28.30 3.47
C GLU A 101 -8.98 -28.32 2.03
N ALA A 102 -9.77 -28.77 1.06
CA ALA A 102 -9.35 -28.82 -0.33
C ALA A 102 -9.21 -27.42 -0.94
N GLN A 103 -10.14 -26.51 -0.61
CA GLN A 103 -10.05 -25.10 -0.98
C GLN A 103 -8.84 -24.44 -0.31
N ARG A 104 -8.62 -24.71 0.98
CA ARG A 104 -7.46 -24.19 1.72
C ARG A 104 -6.14 -24.62 1.09
N GLU A 105 -5.95 -25.92 0.84
CA GLU A 105 -4.71 -26.45 0.22
C GLU A 105 -4.44 -25.80 -1.16
N ARG A 106 -5.49 -25.55 -1.96
CA ARG A 106 -5.34 -24.84 -3.23
C ARG A 106 -4.91 -23.40 -3.05
N LEU A 107 -5.45 -22.69 -2.06
CA LEU A 107 -5.01 -21.33 -1.75
C LEU A 107 -3.57 -21.30 -1.23
N GLU A 108 -3.14 -22.27 -0.43
CA GLU A 108 -1.75 -22.36 0.04
C GLU A 108 -0.77 -22.59 -1.12
N LEU A 109 -1.14 -23.44 -2.08
CA LEU A 109 -0.35 -23.63 -3.31
C LEU A 109 -0.30 -22.37 -4.17
N ALA A 110 -1.45 -21.70 -4.36
CA ALA A 110 -1.53 -20.44 -5.11
C ALA A 110 -0.71 -19.33 -4.45
N ALA A 111 -0.77 -19.20 -3.12
CA ALA A 111 0.01 -18.26 -2.35
C ALA A 111 1.51 -18.50 -2.54
N LYS A 112 1.97 -19.76 -2.47
CA LYS A 112 3.37 -20.10 -2.74
C LYS A 112 3.78 -19.66 -4.15
N GLY A 113 2.96 -19.95 -5.17
CA GLY A 113 3.22 -19.53 -6.55
C GLY A 113 3.31 -18.01 -6.71
N ALA A 114 2.38 -17.27 -6.09
CA ALA A 114 2.36 -15.81 -6.10
C ALA A 114 3.58 -15.22 -5.38
N SER A 115 3.95 -15.74 -4.20
CA SER A 115 5.14 -15.34 -3.48
C SER A 115 6.41 -15.55 -4.30
N GLU A 116 6.63 -16.73 -4.89
CA GLU A 116 7.82 -16.98 -5.73
C GLU A 116 7.87 -16.07 -6.97
N ARG A 117 6.72 -15.80 -7.60
CA ARG A 117 6.67 -14.86 -8.74
C ARG A 117 7.09 -13.45 -8.33
N SER A 118 6.63 -12.99 -7.16
CA SER A 118 7.01 -11.68 -6.63
C SER A 118 8.49 -11.61 -6.23
N MET A 119 9.11 -12.73 -5.83
CA MET A 119 10.53 -12.78 -5.47
C MET A 119 11.45 -12.49 -6.66
N LYS A 120 11.01 -12.74 -7.90
CA LYS A 120 11.81 -12.40 -9.09
C LYS A 120 12.10 -10.90 -9.15
N GLU A 121 11.08 -10.08 -9.04
CA GLU A 121 11.22 -8.63 -9.11
C GLU A 121 12.02 -8.09 -7.91
N TRP A 122 11.74 -8.60 -6.72
CA TRP A 122 12.51 -8.26 -5.52
C TRP A 122 14.00 -8.55 -5.70
N HIS A 123 14.35 -9.71 -6.29
CA HIS A 123 15.74 -10.09 -6.53
C HIS A 123 16.42 -9.14 -7.51
N GLU A 124 15.76 -8.77 -8.62
CA GLU A 124 16.28 -7.82 -9.58
C GLU A 124 16.49 -6.42 -8.96
N GLN A 125 15.58 -5.99 -8.08
CA GLN A 125 15.73 -4.74 -7.34
C GLN A 125 16.90 -4.79 -6.36
N ALA A 126 17.04 -5.91 -5.63
CA ALA A 126 18.15 -6.12 -4.71
C ALA A 126 19.50 -6.11 -5.41
N GLU A 127 19.62 -6.82 -6.53
CA GLU A 127 20.85 -6.86 -7.33
C GLU A 127 21.25 -5.47 -7.81
N ARG A 128 20.30 -4.70 -8.37
CA ARG A 128 20.55 -3.31 -8.79
C ARG A 128 21.00 -2.44 -7.62
N TYR A 129 20.33 -2.56 -6.47
CA TYR A 129 20.65 -1.77 -5.28
C TYR A 129 22.05 -2.05 -4.76
N PHE A 130 22.39 -3.32 -4.52
CA PHE A 130 23.69 -3.70 -3.97
C PHE A 130 24.82 -3.39 -4.95
N ARG A 131 24.66 -3.67 -6.25
CA ARG A 131 25.68 -3.31 -7.24
C ARG A 131 25.94 -1.81 -7.30
N THR A 132 24.88 -1.00 -7.35
CA THR A 132 25.02 0.46 -7.39
C THR A 132 25.70 1.00 -6.13
N ARG A 133 25.40 0.41 -4.97
CA ARG A 133 26.01 0.83 -3.70
C ARG A 133 27.47 0.39 -3.53
N LEU A 134 27.85 -0.72 -4.14
CA LEU A 134 29.18 -1.31 -4.00
C LEU A 134 30.10 -1.08 -5.20
N GLU A 135 29.65 -0.37 -6.24
CA GLU A 135 30.43 -0.10 -7.46
C GLU A 135 31.80 0.54 -7.16
N SER A 136 31.87 1.39 -6.14
CA SER A 136 33.10 2.06 -5.71
C SER A 136 33.63 1.58 -4.34
N ALA A 137 33.16 0.43 -3.85
CA ALA A 137 33.58 -0.09 -2.56
C ALA A 137 34.97 -0.72 -2.63
N ASP A 138 35.77 -0.52 -1.58
CA ASP A 138 37.05 -1.21 -1.42
C ASP A 138 36.82 -2.71 -1.19
N PRO A 139 37.46 -3.63 -1.95
CA PRO A 139 37.21 -5.07 -1.86
C PRO A 139 37.31 -5.64 -0.44
N ASP A 140 38.22 -5.12 0.38
CA ASP A 140 38.45 -5.59 1.75
C ASP A 140 37.32 -5.16 2.70
N GLY A 141 36.61 -4.06 2.40
CA GLY A 141 35.50 -3.53 3.18
C GLY A 141 34.10 -3.97 2.72
N VAL A 142 33.99 -4.65 1.57
CA VAL A 142 32.70 -5.05 0.98
C VAL A 142 31.87 -5.90 1.95
N LYS A 143 32.50 -6.84 2.64
CA LYS A 143 31.80 -7.72 3.58
C LYS A 143 31.19 -6.93 4.74
N GLU A 144 31.96 -6.02 5.33
CA GLU A 144 31.46 -5.16 6.41
C GLU A 144 30.34 -4.23 5.92
N MET A 145 30.46 -3.70 4.70
CA MET A 145 29.38 -2.90 4.09
C MET A 145 28.11 -3.72 3.87
N LEU A 146 28.21 -4.94 3.33
CA LEU A 146 27.07 -5.84 3.14
C LEU A 146 26.41 -6.19 4.48
N ASP A 147 27.20 -6.56 5.49
CA ASP A 147 26.67 -6.87 6.82
C ASP A 147 26.04 -5.62 7.48
N GLY A 148 26.60 -4.44 7.24
CA GLY A 148 26.09 -3.15 7.72
C GLY A 148 24.85 -2.63 6.97
N MET A 149 24.60 -3.10 5.74
CA MET A 149 23.42 -2.72 4.96
C MET A 149 22.11 -3.32 5.51
N GLY A 150 22.19 -4.29 6.43
CA GLY A 150 21.05 -4.82 7.17
C GLY A 150 19.93 -5.40 6.29
N SER A 151 18.73 -5.50 6.85
CA SER A 151 17.54 -5.85 6.06
C SER A 151 17.16 -4.67 5.16
N VAL A 152 17.45 -4.78 3.88
CA VAL A 152 16.97 -3.83 2.88
C VAL A 152 15.47 -4.03 2.70
N ASN A 153 14.69 -3.04 3.10
CA ASN A 153 13.30 -2.93 2.71
C ASN A 153 13.27 -2.06 1.45
N PHE A 154 13.03 -2.67 0.29
CA PHE A 154 12.83 -1.94 -0.94
C PHE A 154 11.47 -1.27 -0.85
N GLY A 155 11.47 -0.11 -0.16
CA GLY A 155 10.34 0.69 0.26
C GLY A 155 9.18 0.64 -0.71
N GLY A 156 8.38 -0.39 -0.54
CA GLY A 156 7.09 -0.60 -1.12
C GLY A 156 6.21 -0.87 0.07
N ASN A 157 5.49 0.15 0.53
CA ASN A 157 4.22 -0.12 1.17
C ASN A 157 3.46 -1.02 0.20
N ARG A 158 3.53 -2.34 0.43
CA ARG A 158 3.04 -3.46 -0.38
C ARG A 158 2.56 -2.95 -1.73
N SER A 159 3.47 -2.88 -2.70
CA SER A 159 3.09 -2.38 -4.01
C SER A 159 1.84 -3.13 -4.48
N GLU A 160 1.06 -2.53 -5.38
CA GLU A 160 -0.05 -3.22 -6.05
C GLU A 160 0.42 -4.49 -6.83
N GLU A 161 1.71 -4.82 -6.76
CA GLU A 161 2.40 -5.91 -7.41
C GLU A 161 2.95 -6.97 -6.40
N GLU A 162 2.70 -6.83 -5.09
CA GLU A 162 3.15 -7.79 -4.06
C GLU A 162 2.02 -8.55 -3.36
N GLY A 163 2.17 -9.88 -3.29
CA GLY A 163 1.30 -10.75 -2.50
C GLY A 163 -0.13 -10.80 -3.01
N GLU A 164 -1.08 -10.31 -2.20
CA GLU A 164 -2.53 -10.34 -2.47
C GLU A 164 -2.97 -9.48 -3.66
N SER A 165 -2.12 -8.53 -4.07
CA SER A 165 -2.43 -7.60 -5.16
C SER A 165 -2.07 -8.17 -6.54
N LEU A 166 -1.27 -9.24 -6.60
CA LEU A 166 -0.93 -9.94 -7.84
C LEU A 166 -2.16 -10.53 -8.52
N ASP A 167 -2.26 -10.30 -9.83
CA ASP A 167 -3.34 -10.86 -10.66
C ASP A 167 -3.45 -12.39 -10.51
N LEU A 168 -2.31 -13.08 -10.42
CA LEU A 168 -2.28 -14.53 -10.19
C LEU A 168 -3.02 -14.96 -8.91
N TRP A 169 -2.89 -14.19 -7.83
CA TRP A 169 -3.59 -14.48 -6.57
C TRP A 169 -5.09 -14.21 -6.71
N LYS A 170 -5.47 -13.10 -7.33
CA LYS A 170 -6.88 -12.74 -7.57
C LYS A 170 -7.58 -13.76 -8.47
N ASP A 171 -6.91 -14.20 -9.53
CA ASP A 171 -7.40 -15.25 -10.42
C ASP A 171 -7.59 -16.58 -9.66
N SER A 172 -6.63 -16.93 -8.80
CA SER A 172 -6.71 -18.13 -7.95
C SER A 172 -7.86 -18.04 -6.95
N LEU A 173 -8.11 -16.86 -6.36
CA LEU A 173 -9.27 -16.65 -5.50
C LEU A 173 -10.58 -16.84 -6.26
N ALA A 174 -10.70 -16.32 -7.47
CA ALA A 174 -11.89 -16.46 -8.30
C ALA A 174 -12.15 -17.92 -8.74
N GLU A 175 -11.09 -18.72 -8.89
CA GLU A 175 -11.19 -20.15 -9.22
C GLU A 175 -11.54 -21.01 -7.99
N VAL A 176 -10.95 -20.73 -6.84
CA VAL A 176 -11.10 -21.55 -5.63
C VAL A 176 -12.39 -21.23 -4.87
N LEU A 177 -12.82 -19.96 -4.86
CA LEU A 177 -13.99 -19.50 -4.14
C LEU A 177 -15.25 -19.59 -5.00
N THR A 178 -16.36 -19.94 -4.37
CA THR A 178 -17.69 -19.77 -4.99
C THR A 178 -18.07 -18.29 -5.08
N ALA A 179 -18.99 -17.94 -5.97
CA ALA A 179 -19.48 -16.56 -6.12
C ALA A 179 -20.03 -15.97 -4.81
N ASP A 180 -20.71 -16.79 -3.99
CA ASP A 180 -21.24 -16.36 -2.69
C ASP A 180 -20.11 -16.10 -1.67
N GLN A 181 -19.05 -16.91 -1.69
CA GLN A 181 -17.86 -16.70 -0.85
C GLN A 181 -17.10 -15.44 -1.26
N VAL A 182 -16.90 -15.20 -2.57
CA VAL A 182 -16.28 -13.97 -3.09
C VAL A 182 -17.06 -12.75 -2.61
N LYS A 183 -18.38 -12.71 -2.83
CA LYS A 183 -19.23 -11.59 -2.42
C LYS A 183 -19.16 -11.33 -0.91
N ARG A 184 -19.14 -12.39 -0.10
CA ARG A 184 -19.01 -12.28 1.36
C ARG A 184 -17.67 -11.66 1.74
N TYR A 185 -16.59 -12.14 1.14
CA TYR A 185 -15.24 -11.64 1.41
C TYR A 185 -15.11 -10.16 1.02
N GLU A 186 -15.55 -9.79 -0.19
CA GLU A 186 -15.56 -8.40 -0.67
C GLU A 186 -16.34 -7.47 0.26
N THR A 187 -17.52 -7.89 0.73
CA THR A 187 -18.34 -7.11 1.68
C THR A 187 -17.56 -6.79 2.97
N ILE A 188 -16.76 -7.75 3.45
CA ILE A 188 -15.95 -7.59 4.66
C ILE A 188 -14.74 -6.70 4.40
N LEU A 189 -14.09 -6.83 3.24
CA LEU A 189 -12.99 -5.95 2.84
C LEU A 189 -13.45 -4.49 2.72
N GLU A 190 -14.61 -4.26 2.11
CA GLU A 190 -15.23 -2.93 2.05
C GLU A 190 -15.55 -2.38 3.44
N GLN A 191 -16.08 -3.20 4.34
CA GLN A 191 -16.33 -2.79 5.72
C GLN A 191 -15.03 -2.40 6.43
N ARG A 192 -13.98 -3.23 6.32
CA ARG A 192 -12.67 -2.93 6.91
C ARG A 192 -12.07 -1.64 6.37
N GLU A 193 -12.23 -1.37 5.07
CA GLU A 193 -11.78 -0.11 4.48
C GLU A 193 -12.54 1.09 5.04
N ARG A 194 -13.88 0.99 5.15
CA ARG A 194 -14.70 2.02 5.79
C ARG A 194 -14.27 2.27 7.23
N ASP A 195 -14.05 1.21 8.00
CA ASP A 195 -13.62 1.30 9.40
C ASP A 195 -12.25 1.98 9.53
N ARG A 196 -11.30 1.66 8.63
CA ARG A 196 -10.00 2.33 8.58
C ARG A 196 -10.13 3.82 8.27
N ILE A 197 -10.93 4.18 7.28
CA ILE A 197 -11.18 5.57 6.90
C ILE A 197 -11.77 6.35 8.08
N GLU A 198 -12.78 5.78 8.75
CA GLU A 198 -13.46 6.42 9.89
C GLU A 198 -12.52 6.61 11.08
N ALA A 199 -11.75 5.57 11.43
CA ALA A 199 -10.77 5.63 12.50
C ALA A 199 -9.68 6.68 12.19
N PHE A 200 -9.18 6.69 10.96
CA PHE A 200 -8.16 7.64 10.52
C PHE A 200 -8.68 9.09 10.57
N ALA A 201 -9.87 9.33 10.03
CA ALA A 201 -10.50 10.64 10.04
C ALA A 201 -10.77 11.13 11.47
N SER A 202 -11.23 10.24 12.35
CA SER A 202 -11.47 10.56 13.77
C SER A 202 -10.18 10.95 14.50
N MET A 203 -9.10 10.19 14.30
CA MET A 203 -7.79 10.47 14.88
C MET A 203 -7.24 11.81 14.39
N SER A 204 -7.31 12.07 13.07
CA SER A 204 -6.95 13.37 12.48
C SER A 204 -7.78 14.52 13.05
N LEU A 205 -9.10 14.40 13.11
CA LEU A 205 -9.98 15.45 13.63
C LEU A 205 -9.67 15.74 15.10
N SER A 206 -9.48 14.71 15.93
CA SER A 206 -9.11 14.88 17.34
C SER A 206 -7.77 15.59 17.49
N THR A 207 -6.80 15.29 16.62
CA THR A 207 -5.48 15.93 16.63
C THR A 207 -5.55 17.41 16.25
N ILE A 208 -6.35 17.74 15.24
CA ILE A 208 -6.60 19.13 14.81
C ILE A 208 -7.35 19.90 15.91
N ASP A 209 -8.38 19.29 16.51
CA ASP A 209 -9.17 19.91 17.56
C ASP A 209 -8.34 20.23 18.80
N ASP A 210 -7.49 19.31 19.26
CA ASP A 210 -6.56 19.59 20.37
C ASP A 210 -5.59 20.74 20.04
N HIS A 211 -5.12 20.82 18.81
CA HIS A 211 -4.16 21.82 18.38
C HIS A 211 -4.78 23.23 18.22
N LEU A 212 -5.96 23.31 17.60
CA LEU A 212 -6.61 24.56 17.20
C LEU A 212 -7.72 25.01 18.15
N ARG A 213 -8.16 24.15 19.08
CA ARG A 213 -9.29 24.37 20.00
C ARG A 213 -10.55 24.79 19.22
N LEU A 214 -11.04 23.89 18.36
CA LEU A 214 -12.15 24.19 17.46
C LEU A 214 -13.45 24.42 18.24
N THR A 215 -14.30 25.32 17.74
CA THR A 215 -15.69 25.38 18.20
C THR A 215 -16.48 24.17 17.68
N PRO A 216 -17.64 23.83 18.27
CA PRO A 216 -18.47 22.72 17.78
C PRO A 216 -18.82 22.83 16.29
N ASP A 217 -19.15 24.03 15.81
CA ASP A 217 -19.49 24.28 14.40
C ASP A 217 -18.27 24.11 13.49
N GLN A 218 -17.10 24.58 13.93
CA GLN A 218 -15.84 24.37 13.19
C GLN A 218 -15.49 22.88 13.14
N LYS A 219 -15.59 22.19 14.27
CA LYS A 219 -15.29 20.75 14.38
C LYS A 219 -16.17 19.93 13.44
N ALA A 220 -17.46 20.24 13.33
CA ALA A 220 -18.36 19.57 12.39
C ALA A 220 -17.93 19.79 10.93
N LYS A 221 -17.60 21.02 10.54
CA LYS A 221 -17.17 21.35 9.16
C LYS A 221 -15.81 20.74 8.81
N ILE A 222 -14.83 20.88 9.70
CA ILE A 222 -13.49 20.27 9.55
C ILE A 222 -13.61 18.75 9.53
N GLY A 223 -14.44 18.15 10.37
CA GLY A 223 -14.70 16.71 10.37
C GLY A 223 -15.18 16.20 9.02
N GLY A 224 -16.10 16.93 8.38
CA GLY A 224 -16.55 16.63 7.01
C GLY A 224 -15.41 16.68 5.98
N LEU A 225 -14.54 17.69 6.06
CA LEU A 225 -13.38 17.81 5.16
C LEU A 225 -12.37 16.67 5.38
N VAL A 226 -12.01 16.41 6.63
CA VAL A 226 -11.05 15.37 7.01
C VAL A 226 -11.56 13.98 6.59
N HIS A 227 -12.84 13.67 6.81
CA HIS A 227 -13.41 12.39 6.37
C HIS A 227 -13.41 12.26 4.84
N ALA A 228 -13.78 13.32 4.11
CA ALA A 228 -13.73 13.32 2.64
C ALA A 228 -12.29 13.11 2.14
N SER A 229 -11.32 13.79 2.74
CA SER A 229 -9.90 13.63 2.44
C SER A 229 -9.39 12.21 2.75
N ALA A 230 -9.75 11.64 3.90
CA ALA A 230 -9.40 10.27 4.26
C ALA A 230 -9.96 9.27 3.23
N SER A 231 -11.23 9.44 2.86
CA SER A 231 -11.88 8.59 1.87
C SER A 231 -11.20 8.65 0.48
N GLU A 232 -10.75 9.84 0.06
CA GLU A 232 -10.14 10.04 -1.26
C GLU A 232 -8.65 9.66 -1.28
N TYR A 233 -7.90 9.90 -0.20
CA TYR A 233 -6.43 9.89 -0.21
C TYR A 233 -5.75 8.95 0.80
N LEU A 234 -6.47 8.21 1.66
CA LEU A 234 -5.81 7.38 2.69
C LEU A 234 -4.77 6.41 2.11
N LYS A 235 -5.07 5.75 1.00
CA LYS A 235 -4.12 4.84 0.33
C LYS A 235 -2.87 5.56 -0.16
N ASP A 236 -3.03 6.78 -0.69
CA ASP A 236 -1.91 7.60 -1.14
C ASP A 236 -1.03 8.07 0.02
N VAL A 237 -1.67 8.47 1.12
CA VAL A 237 -1.04 8.87 2.38
C VAL A 237 -0.21 7.71 2.94
N GLN A 238 -0.82 6.52 3.04
CA GLN A 238 -0.14 5.31 3.49
C GLN A 238 1.00 4.92 2.55
N ARG A 239 0.82 5.05 1.23
CA ARG A 239 1.89 4.76 0.27
C ARG A 239 3.09 5.70 0.44
N TYR A 240 2.83 6.99 0.67
CA TYR A 240 3.88 8.01 0.74
C TYR A 240 4.61 8.03 2.09
N TRP A 241 3.88 7.86 3.20
CA TRP A 241 4.43 7.96 4.56
C TRP A 241 4.54 6.62 5.31
N GLY A 242 3.98 5.54 4.77
CA GLY A 242 3.89 4.25 5.45
C GLY A 242 2.83 4.19 6.53
N ASP A 243 3.02 3.25 7.46
CA ASP A 243 2.14 3.05 8.62
C ASP A 243 2.49 3.97 9.82
N TYR A 244 3.43 4.88 9.64
CA TYR A 244 3.89 5.79 10.67
C TYR A 244 3.16 7.14 10.57
N PHE A 245 2.39 7.48 11.61
CA PHE A 245 1.53 8.66 11.63
C PHE A 245 1.99 9.71 12.63
N GLU A 246 2.75 10.71 12.17
CA GLU A 246 3.12 11.86 12.99
C GLU A 246 1.97 12.84 13.17
N ARG A 247 2.01 13.60 14.29
CA ARG A 247 1.00 14.62 14.60
C ARG A 247 0.75 15.60 13.45
N GLY A 248 1.82 16.12 12.85
CA GLY A 248 1.73 17.07 11.73
C GLY A 248 1.06 16.45 10.50
N MET A 249 1.33 15.17 10.24
CA MET A 249 0.76 14.42 9.14
C MET A 249 -0.74 14.21 9.32
N LEU A 250 -1.17 13.81 10.51
CA LEU A 250 -2.58 13.66 10.86
C LEU A 250 -3.35 14.97 10.71
N MET A 251 -2.76 16.10 11.09
CA MET A 251 -3.38 17.41 10.90
C MET A 251 -3.42 17.82 9.43
N SER A 252 -2.41 17.46 8.64
CA SER A 252 -2.30 17.86 7.23
C SER A 252 -3.42 17.32 6.34
N LEU A 253 -4.19 16.31 6.78
CA LEU A 253 -5.27 15.71 5.99
C LEU A 253 -6.35 16.74 5.58
N VAL A 254 -6.56 17.76 6.40
CA VAL A 254 -7.49 18.86 6.08
C VAL A 254 -6.99 19.75 4.93
N ASN A 255 -5.68 19.74 4.65
CA ASN A 255 -5.06 20.53 3.57
C ASN A 255 -5.38 20.00 2.18
N ALA A 256 -6.05 18.84 2.04
CA ALA A 256 -6.59 18.45 0.74
C ALA A 256 -7.70 19.41 0.26
N ALA A 257 -8.33 20.15 1.18
CA ALA A 257 -9.26 21.23 0.85
C ALA A 257 -8.53 22.48 0.34
N GLU A 258 -9.22 23.29 -0.46
CA GLU A 258 -8.70 24.58 -0.92
C GLU A 258 -8.60 25.59 0.23
N GLU A 259 -7.61 26.46 0.18
CA GLU A 259 -7.29 27.42 1.24
C GLU A 259 -8.47 28.32 1.62
N ASP A 260 -9.22 28.81 0.62
CA ASP A 260 -10.39 29.66 0.84
C ASP A 260 -11.48 28.97 1.66
N ILE A 261 -11.64 27.65 1.50
CA ILE A 261 -12.59 26.85 2.28
C ILE A 261 -12.14 26.80 3.74
N LEU A 262 -10.84 26.59 3.98
CA LEU A 262 -10.28 26.53 5.34
C LEU A 262 -10.42 27.87 6.05
N LYS A 263 -10.10 28.98 5.38
CA LYS A 263 -10.25 30.34 5.93
C LYS A 263 -11.71 30.74 6.17
N ALA A 264 -12.67 30.17 5.44
CA ALA A 264 -14.09 30.38 5.71
C ALA A 264 -14.59 29.63 6.98
N ILE A 265 -13.82 28.64 7.47
CA ILE A 265 -14.17 27.84 8.65
C ILE A 265 -13.36 28.29 9.87
N LEU A 266 -12.06 28.46 9.71
CA LEU A 266 -11.10 28.78 10.76
C LEU A 266 -10.95 30.31 10.91
N THR A 267 -10.56 30.76 12.10
CA THR A 267 -10.08 32.13 12.25
C THR A 267 -8.69 32.26 11.60
N ASP A 268 -8.27 33.49 11.25
CA ASP A 268 -6.93 33.72 10.68
C ASP A 268 -5.81 33.13 11.56
N GLN A 269 -5.91 33.32 12.89
CA GLN A 269 -4.94 32.77 13.83
C GLN A 269 -4.94 31.23 13.85
N GLN A 270 -6.11 30.58 13.78
CA GLN A 270 -6.19 29.12 13.70
C GLN A 270 -5.61 28.61 12.37
N PHE A 271 -5.90 29.31 11.26
CA PHE A 271 -5.40 28.97 9.95
C PHE A 271 -3.87 29.08 9.88
N ASP A 272 -3.29 30.18 10.38
CA ASP A 272 -1.83 30.35 10.43
C ASP A 272 -1.16 29.25 11.27
N ARG A 273 -1.72 28.93 12.45
CA ARG A 273 -1.19 27.84 13.30
C ARG A 273 -1.26 26.48 12.63
N LEU A 274 -2.35 26.19 11.92
CA LEU A 274 -2.50 24.97 11.13
C LEU A 274 -1.42 24.90 10.05
N ARG A 275 -1.30 25.97 9.23
CA ARG A 275 -0.32 26.04 8.15
C ARG A 275 1.09 25.80 8.66
N ASP A 276 1.49 26.49 9.73
CA ASP A 276 2.83 26.37 10.29
C ASP A 276 3.10 24.92 10.75
N ALA A 277 2.12 24.30 11.43
CA ALA A 277 2.21 22.93 11.92
C ALA A 277 2.22 21.85 10.83
N THR A 278 1.72 22.17 9.63
CA THR A 278 1.62 21.22 8.50
C THR A 278 2.56 21.52 7.33
N SER A 279 3.38 22.57 7.44
CA SER A 279 4.24 23.08 6.35
C SER A 279 5.15 22.02 5.72
N ASN A 280 5.67 21.07 6.50
CA ASN A 280 6.50 19.97 6.00
C ASN A 280 5.76 19.01 5.06
N PHE A 281 4.43 19.05 5.04
CA PHE A 281 3.57 18.15 4.25
C PHE A 281 2.95 18.85 3.03
N ASP A 282 3.19 20.15 2.84
CA ASP A 282 2.54 20.95 1.79
C ASP A 282 2.90 20.45 0.38
N HIS A 283 4.14 20.02 0.15
CA HIS A 283 4.57 19.46 -1.14
C HIS A 283 3.68 18.29 -1.60
N PHE A 284 3.32 17.39 -0.67
CA PHE A 284 2.45 16.25 -0.97
C PHE A 284 1.06 16.74 -1.40
N TRP A 285 0.46 17.65 -0.63
CA TRP A 285 -0.88 18.15 -0.92
C TRP A 285 -0.93 19.03 -2.17
N ASP A 286 0.12 19.82 -2.44
CA ASP A 286 0.26 20.59 -3.68
C ASP A 286 0.27 19.68 -4.91
N GLN A 287 1.01 18.57 -4.84
CA GLN A 287 1.02 17.58 -5.92
C GLN A 287 -0.38 17.00 -6.15
N LYS A 288 -1.11 16.62 -5.09
CA LYS A 288 -2.47 16.07 -5.18
C LYS A 288 -3.47 17.08 -5.75
N ARG A 289 -3.45 18.34 -5.28
CA ARG A 289 -4.28 19.43 -5.83
C ARG A 289 -3.97 19.68 -7.30
N ARG A 290 -2.69 19.73 -7.70
CA ARG A 290 -2.28 19.91 -9.09
C ARG A 290 -2.80 18.77 -9.98
N LEU A 291 -2.68 17.52 -9.54
CA LEU A 291 -3.21 16.36 -10.26
C LEU A 291 -4.74 16.41 -10.39
N LYS A 292 -5.45 16.81 -9.34
CA LYS A 292 -6.91 16.97 -9.35
C LYS A 292 -7.35 18.04 -10.36
N ARG A 293 -6.73 19.23 -10.34
CA ARG A 293 -7.00 20.31 -11.30
C ARG A 293 -6.69 19.90 -12.74
N ALA A 294 -5.59 19.15 -12.96
CA ALA A 294 -5.25 18.63 -14.27
C ALA A 294 -6.28 17.61 -14.79
N LYS A 295 -6.74 16.67 -13.94
CA LYS A 295 -7.80 15.71 -14.26
C LYS A 295 -9.12 16.41 -14.59
N GLN A 296 -9.51 17.42 -13.80
CA GLN A 296 -10.72 18.20 -14.06
C GLN A 296 -10.64 18.95 -15.39
N LYS A 297 -9.55 19.67 -15.64
CA LYS A 297 -9.32 20.37 -16.91
C LYS A 297 -9.34 19.42 -18.12
N ALA A 298 -8.79 18.21 -17.98
CA ALA A 298 -8.84 17.20 -19.03
C ALA A 298 -10.26 16.67 -19.27
N SER A 299 -11.05 16.48 -18.21
CA SER A 299 -12.46 16.09 -18.29
C SER A 299 -13.29 17.17 -18.99
N ASP A 300 -13.12 18.44 -18.62
CA ASP A 300 -13.84 19.57 -19.20
C ASP A 300 -13.50 19.74 -20.68
N ARG A 301 -12.23 19.55 -21.07
CA ARG A 301 -11.83 19.54 -22.48
C ARG A 301 -12.46 18.41 -23.28
N ARG A 302 -12.63 17.22 -22.69
CA ARG A 302 -13.32 16.10 -23.36
C ARG A 302 -14.78 16.41 -23.56
N LYS A 303 -15.47 16.89 -22.51
CA LYS A 303 -16.87 17.31 -22.61
C LYS A 303 -17.06 18.40 -23.66
N ASN A 304 -16.24 19.44 -23.62
CA ASN A 304 -16.34 20.55 -24.58
C ASN A 304 -15.94 20.14 -26.00
N GLY A 305 -14.92 19.28 -26.17
CA GLY A 305 -14.50 18.78 -27.48
C GLY A 305 -15.51 17.79 -28.09
N ASP A 306 -16.19 17.00 -27.26
CA ASP A 306 -17.29 16.14 -27.68
C ASP A 306 -18.53 16.98 -28.01
N GLU A 307 -18.78 18.07 -27.28
CA GLU A 307 -19.82 19.05 -27.60
C GLU A 307 -19.52 19.81 -28.91
N GLU A 308 -18.27 20.19 -29.16
CA GLU A 308 -17.85 20.88 -30.38
C GLU A 308 -17.94 19.94 -31.60
N LYS A 309 -17.58 18.66 -31.44
CA LYS A 309 -17.83 17.62 -32.46
C LYS A 309 -19.32 17.37 -32.69
N ALA A 310 -20.11 17.28 -31.61
CA ALA A 310 -21.56 17.07 -31.72
C ALA A 310 -22.29 18.28 -32.34
N TYR A 311 -21.77 19.50 -32.16
CA TYR A 311 -22.27 20.69 -32.82
C TYR A 311 -21.85 20.73 -34.30
N GLY A 312 -20.58 20.39 -34.61
CA GLY A 312 -20.10 20.28 -35.99
C GLY A 312 -20.81 19.19 -36.81
N GLU A 313 -21.14 18.04 -36.20
CA GLU A 313 -21.93 16.99 -36.86
C GLU A 313 -23.41 17.38 -37.05
N LYS A 314 -23.98 18.20 -36.15
CA LYS A 314 -25.34 18.75 -36.32
C LYS A 314 -25.38 19.87 -37.35
N GLU A 315 -24.34 20.69 -37.45
CA GLU A 315 -24.20 21.73 -38.46
C GLU A 315 -23.95 21.13 -39.85
N ALA A 316 -23.19 20.04 -39.94
CA ALA A 316 -23.03 19.24 -41.17
C ALA A 316 -24.30 18.42 -41.55
N ALA A 317 -25.28 18.31 -40.66
CA ALA A 317 -26.57 17.65 -40.89
C ALA A 317 -27.73 18.64 -41.16
N ALA A 318 -27.46 19.95 -41.27
CA ALA A 318 -28.41 20.89 -41.83
C ALA A 318 -28.63 20.58 -43.33
N PRO A 319 -29.87 20.54 -43.83
CA PRO A 319 -30.15 20.05 -45.18
C PRO A 319 -29.69 21.09 -46.21
N GLU A 320 -28.53 20.86 -46.84
CA GLU A 320 -28.37 21.27 -48.23
C GLU A 320 -29.30 20.39 -49.08
N ALA A 321 -30.27 21.04 -49.72
CA ALA A 321 -31.06 20.45 -50.77
C ALA A 321 -30.13 20.02 -51.92
N GLY A 322 -29.87 18.73 -52.04
CA GLY A 322 -28.96 18.20 -53.05
C GLY A 322 -28.85 16.68 -53.02
N ASP A 323 -29.88 16.05 -53.56
CA ASP A 323 -30.01 14.64 -53.95
C ASP A 323 -28.70 14.01 -54.49
N ILE A 324 -28.10 13.01 -53.80
CA ILE A 324 -27.35 11.89 -54.41
C ILE A 324 -27.45 10.62 -53.52
N LEU A 325 -28.07 9.58 -54.08
CA LEU A 325 -28.08 8.20 -53.61
C LEU A 325 -26.70 7.66 -53.21
N ARG A 326 -26.60 7.06 -52.01
CA ARG A 326 -25.75 5.87 -51.78
C ARG A 326 -26.42 4.87 -50.84
N GLN A 327 -26.45 3.62 -51.31
CA GLN A 327 -26.97 2.42 -50.66
C GLN A 327 -25.93 1.79 -49.71
N GLY A 328 -26.42 1.17 -48.61
CA GLY A 328 -25.75 0.16 -47.77
C GLY A 328 -24.97 0.68 -46.55
N GLY A 329 -25.19 0.26 -45.30
CA GLY A 329 -26.09 -0.72 -44.71
C GLY A 329 -25.96 -0.74 -43.16
N VAL A 330 -27.08 -1.04 -42.49
CA VAL A 330 -27.33 -1.79 -41.21
C VAL A 330 -26.28 -1.68 -40.08
N ILE A 331 -26.50 -0.97 -38.96
CA ILE A 331 -27.29 -1.24 -37.72
C ILE A 331 -27.00 -2.57 -36.96
N ARG A 332 -26.36 -2.41 -35.78
CA ARG A 332 -26.31 -3.20 -34.52
C ARG A 332 -26.46 -4.73 -34.52
N ILE A 333 -25.56 -5.40 -33.78
CA ILE A 333 -25.82 -6.71 -33.14
C ILE A 333 -25.35 -6.69 -31.66
N GLN A 334 -26.30 -6.80 -30.74
CA GLN A 334 -26.12 -7.35 -29.39
C GLN A 334 -25.92 -8.86 -29.52
N ASN A 335 -24.98 -9.45 -28.76
CA ASN A 335 -24.82 -10.91 -28.77
C ASN A 335 -25.55 -11.56 -27.57
N ALA A 336 -26.11 -12.74 -27.81
CA ALA A 336 -27.04 -13.47 -26.95
C ALA A 336 -26.38 -14.27 -25.80
N ASN A 337 -25.09 -14.06 -25.53
CA ASN A 337 -24.30 -14.93 -24.65
C ASN A 337 -23.82 -14.29 -23.33
N GLY A 338 -24.53 -13.32 -22.76
CA GLY A 338 -24.44 -12.98 -21.33
C GLY A 338 -23.03 -12.81 -20.72
N GLY A 339 -22.07 -12.27 -21.49
CA GLY A 339 -20.70 -12.06 -21.01
C GLY A 339 -20.50 -10.66 -20.42
N VAL A 340 -20.19 -10.59 -19.13
CA VAL A 340 -19.73 -9.37 -18.46
C VAL A 340 -18.27 -9.12 -18.85
N ILE A 341 -17.98 -7.99 -19.48
CA ILE A 341 -16.61 -7.49 -19.64
C ILE A 341 -16.28 -6.63 -18.42
N ILE A 342 -15.42 -7.13 -17.55
CA ILE A 342 -14.73 -6.33 -16.54
C ILE A 342 -13.57 -5.64 -17.25
N LYS A 343 -13.56 -4.31 -17.21
CA LYS A 343 -12.57 -3.48 -17.86
C LYS A 343 -11.35 -3.32 -16.94
N GLY A 344 -10.36 -4.22 -17.07
CA GLY A 344 -9.03 -4.04 -16.51
C GLY A 344 -8.28 -2.96 -17.30
N GLY A 345 -8.21 -1.74 -16.77
CA GLY A 345 -7.48 -0.63 -17.36
C GLY A 345 -5.98 -0.69 -17.07
N GLY A 346 -5.28 -1.68 -17.62
CA GLY A 346 -3.81 -1.74 -17.64
C GLY A 346 -3.27 -0.98 -18.85
N GLY A 347 -2.94 0.30 -18.66
CA GLY A 347 -2.29 1.13 -19.68
C GLY A 347 -0.80 0.81 -19.79
N GLY A 348 -0.46 -0.28 -20.49
CA GLY A 348 0.92 -0.55 -20.92
C GLY A 348 1.24 0.27 -22.17
N GLN A 349 2.15 1.24 -22.04
CA GLN A 349 2.77 1.91 -23.19
C GLN A 349 3.71 0.90 -23.87
N GLY A 350 3.29 0.39 -25.04
CA GLY A 350 4.19 -0.27 -25.97
C GLY A 350 5.12 0.76 -26.60
N VAL A 351 6.41 0.68 -26.28
CA VAL A 351 7.47 1.36 -27.03
C VAL A 351 7.83 0.45 -28.20
N GLU A 352 7.40 0.83 -29.41
CA GLU A 352 7.94 0.25 -30.64
C GLU A 352 9.34 0.84 -30.88
N THR A 353 10.38 0.03 -30.68
CA THR A 353 11.71 0.30 -31.20
C THR A 353 11.80 -0.24 -32.64
N PRO A 354 12.15 0.57 -33.65
CA PRO A 354 12.46 0.03 -34.97
C PRO A 354 13.83 -0.65 -34.94
N SER A 355 13.85 -1.91 -35.38
CA SER A 355 15.06 -2.69 -35.65
C SER A 355 15.63 -2.30 -37.00
N ASP A 356 16.67 -1.47 -37.01
CA ASP A 356 17.57 -1.31 -38.16
C ASP A 356 18.86 -2.11 -37.86
N GLU A 357 18.92 -3.32 -38.40
CA GLU A 357 20.09 -4.19 -38.37
C GLU A 357 20.71 -4.19 -39.77
N GLU A 358 21.78 -3.39 -39.97
CA GLU A 358 22.65 -3.50 -41.14
C GLU A 358 23.71 -4.60 -40.91
N PRO A 359 24.02 -5.43 -41.92
CA PRO A 359 25.00 -6.52 -41.77
C PRO A 359 26.44 -6.00 -41.87
N GLN A 360 27.29 -6.37 -40.91
CA GLN A 360 28.74 -6.19 -41.02
C GLN A 360 29.37 -7.24 -41.95
N PRO A 361 30.39 -6.87 -42.75
CA PRO A 361 31.09 -7.81 -43.63
C PRO A 361 32.12 -8.66 -42.89
N GLU A 362 32.19 -9.94 -43.28
CA GLU A 362 33.22 -10.90 -42.89
C GLU A 362 34.63 -10.40 -43.28
N ILE A 363 35.55 -10.45 -42.32
CA ILE A 363 36.99 -10.32 -42.55
C ILE A 363 37.56 -11.74 -42.62
N GLN A 364 38.20 -12.07 -43.76
CA GLN A 364 39.08 -13.23 -43.93
C GLN A 364 40.49 -12.95 -43.42
#